data_AF-A0AA42SEG0-F1
#
_entry.id   AF-A0AA42SEG0-F1
#
_cell.length_a   1.000
_cell.length_b   1.000
_cell.length_c   1.000
_cell.angle_alpha   90.00
_cell.angle_beta   90.00
_cell.angle_gamma   90.00
#
_symmetry.space_group_name_H-M   'P 1'
#
loop_
_entity.id
_entity.type
_entity.pdbx_description
1 polymer ?
#
loop_
_entity_poly.entity_id
_entity_poly.type
_entity_poly.pdbx_seq_one_letter_code
_entity_poly.pdbx_strand_id
1 'polypeptide(L)'
;MSLNLSERQQQVLQCVKDAKAENKRPYTAGVVNRMQKKGHEITEKQCAYDLGVIIRTKGTGVISFKPTGMRTMWIYNEKNAQEANQ
;
A
#
# COMPACT_ATOMS: atom_id res chain seq x y z
N MET A 1 -7.26 -1.35 17.03
CA MET A 1 -5.87 -1.04 17.41
C MET A 1 -5.29 -0.03 16.42
N SER A 2 -4.45 0.90 16.87
CA SER A 2 -3.69 1.75 15.95
C SER A 2 -2.63 0.92 15.24
N LEU A 3 -2.54 1.01 13.91
CA LEU A 3 -1.48 0.34 13.15
C LEU A 3 -0.15 0.98 13.53
N ASN A 4 0.86 0.17 13.87
CA ASN A 4 2.22 0.67 14.13
C ASN A 4 2.90 1.06 12.80
N LEU A 5 2.44 2.17 12.22
CA LEU A 5 2.90 2.73 10.95
C LEU A 5 3.22 4.20 11.17
N SER A 6 4.32 4.66 10.58
CA SER A 6 4.62 6.09 10.51
C SER A 6 3.57 6.82 9.68
N GLU A 7 3.49 8.14 9.83
CA GLU A 7 2.56 8.97 9.06
C GLU A 7 2.71 8.75 7.54
N ARG A 8 3.94 8.74 7.03
CA ARG A 8 4.21 8.46 5.61
C ARG A 8 3.71 7.09 5.19
N GLN A 9 3.89 6.06 6.03
CA GLN A 9 3.40 4.71 5.76
C GLN A 9 1.86 4.64 5.78
N GLN A 10 1.21 5.41 6.65
CA GLN A 10 -0.25 5.52 6.66
C GLN A 10 -0.76 6.20 5.38
N GLN A 11 -0.09 7.24 4.89
CA GLN A 11 -0.42 7.89 3.62
C GLN A 11 -0.23 6.95 2.42
N VAL A 12 0.86 6.18 2.39
CA VAL A 12 1.12 5.14 1.39
C VAL A 12 0.03 4.06 1.43
N LEU A 13 -0.32 3.57 2.62
CA LEU A 13 -1.41 2.61 2.81
C LEU A 13 -2.74 3.16 2.30
N GLN A 14 -3.06 4.42 2.61
CA GLN A 14 -4.28 5.07 2.13
C GLN A 14 -4.30 5.13 0.59
N CYS A 15 -3.18 5.42 -0.06
CA CYS A 15 -3.11 5.41 -1.53
C CYS A 15 -3.35 4.02 -2.15
N VAL A 16 -2.96 2.94 -1.47
CA VAL A 16 -3.28 1.57 -1.91
C VAL A 16 -4.79 1.28 -1.74
N LYS A 17 -5.40 1.72 -0.64
CA LYS A 17 -6.85 1.60 -0.40
C LYS A 17 -7.67 2.37 -1.42
N ASP A 18 -7.28 3.61 -1.72
CA ASP A 18 -7.97 4.43 -2.72
C ASP A 18 -7.86 3.82 -4.11
N ALA A 19 -6.69 3.25 -4.45
CA ALA A 19 -6.54 2.55 -5.72
C ALA A 19 -7.50 1.36 -5.82
N LYS A 20 -7.71 0.61 -4.74
CA LYS A 20 -8.71 -0.46 -4.68
C LYS A 20 -10.13 0.08 -4.85
N ALA A 21 -10.49 1.19 -4.21
CA ALA A 21 -11.80 1.83 -4.36
C ALA A 21 -12.06 2.28 -5.82
N GLU A 22 -11.00 2.67 -6.54
CA GLU A 22 -11.04 2.98 -7.97
C GLU A 22 -10.95 1.74 -8.89
N ASN A 23 -11.05 0.52 -8.34
CA ASN A 23 -10.87 -0.74 -9.07
C ASN A 23 -9.50 -0.88 -9.78
N LYS A 24 -8.46 -0.22 -9.27
CA LYS A 24 -7.08 -0.29 -9.77
C LYS A 24 -6.19 -1.12 -8.84
N ARG A 25 -5.12 -1.67 -9.41
CA ARG A 25 -4.08 -2.42 -8.70
C ARG A 25 -2.74 -1.74 -8.97
N PRO A 26 -2.28 -0.83 -8.10
CA PRO A 26 -1.12 0.00 -8.41
C PRO A 26 0.17 -0.81 -8.28
N TYR A 27 1.10 -0.57 -9.21
CA TYR A 27 2.51 -0.82 -8.99
C TYR A 27 3.09 0.26 -8.07
N THR A 28 4.34 0.11 -7.60
CA THR A 28 5.02 1.13 -6.76
C THR A 28 4.95 2.53 -7.35
N ALA A 29 5.32 2.72 -8.63
CA ALA A 29 5.18 4.00 -9.32
C ALA A 29 3.74 4.55 -9.33
N GLY A 30 2.73 3.67 -9.39
CA GLY A 30 1.33 4.08 -9.30
C GLY A 30 0.94 4.62 -7.93
N VAL A 31 1.54 4.09 -6.86
CA VAL A 31 1.38 4.62 -5.50
C VAL A 31 2.11 5.95 -5.32
N VAL A 32 3.35 6.07 -5.85
CA VAL A 32 4.11 7.33 -5.86
C VAL A 32 3.33 8.45 -6.54
N ASN A 33 2.80 8.20 -7.74
CA ASN A 33 2.01 9.21 -8.47
C ASN A 33 0.77 9.66 -7.67
N ARG A 34 0.14 8.76 -6.89
CA ARG A 34 -1.00 9.10 -6.03
C ARG A 34 -0.55 9.93 -4.83
N MET A 35 0.56 9.57 -4.19
CA MET A 35 1.16 10.34 -3.10
C MET A 35 1.46 11.77 -3.56
N GLN A 36 2.14 11.92 -4.71
CA GLN A 36 2.47 13.22 -5.28
C GLN A 36 1.24 14.04 -5.65
N LYS A 37 0.19 13.42 -6.23
CA LYS A 37 -1.08 14.10 -6.51
C LYS A 37 -1.79 14.62 -5.26
N LYS A 38 -1.51 14.05 -4.09
CA LYS A 38 -2.00 14.50 -2.79
C LYS A 38 -1.06 15.51 -2.10
N GLY A 39 0.02 15.92 -2.76
CA GLY A 39 1.00 16.85 -2.21
C GLY A 39 2.05 16.20 -1.31
N HIS A 40 2.16 14.87 -1.30
CA HIS A 40 3.19 14.17 -0.51
C HIS A 40 4.42 13.89 -1.37
N GLU A 41 5.57 14.44 -0.96
CA GLU A 41 6.85 14.15 -1.58
C GLU A 41 7.38 12.79 -1.14
N ILE A 42 7.60 11.90 -2.10
CA ILE A 42 8.18 10.58 -1.86
C ILE A 42 8.90 10.08 -3.12
N THR A 43 10.03 9.42 -2.93
CA THR A 43 10.75 8.71 -3.99
C THR A 43 10.20 7.30 -4.18
N GLU A 44 10.40 6.70 -5.35
CA GLU A 44 10.00 5.31 -5.59
C GLU A 44 10.71 4.32 -4.65
N LYS A 45 11.97 4.60 -4.27
CA LYS A 45 12.74 3.80 -3.31
C LYS A 45 12.11 3.85 -1.91
N GLN A 46 11.74 5.03 -1.42
CA GLN A 46 11.05 5.19 -0.13
C GLN A 46 9.68 4.52 -0.16
N CYS A 47 8.92 4.71 -1.23
CA CYS A 47 7.61 4.09 -1.38
C CYS A 47 7.71 2.56 -1.38
N ALA A 48 8.69 1.98 -2.09
CA ALA A 48 8.92 0.54 -2.10
C ALA A 48 9.26 0.00 -0.71
N TYR A 49 10.09 0.72 0.05
CA TYR A 49 10.42 0.37 1.43
C TYR A 49 9.16 0.39 2.32
N ASP A 50 8.39 1.48 2.27
CA ASP A 50 7.18 1.64 3.08
C ASP A 50 6.14 0.56 2.73
N LEU A 51 5.94 0.25 1.45
CA LEU A 51 5.07 -0.85 1.01
C LEU A 51 5.54 -2.21 1.55
N GLY A 52 6.86 -2.43 1.60
CA GLY A 52 7.45 -3.60 2.24
C GLY A 52 7.15 -3.70 3.73
N VAL A 53 7.18 -2.57 4.47
CA VAL A 53 6.77 -2.53 5.87
C VAL A 53 5.28 -2.83 6.01
N ILE A 54 4.44 -2.16 5.20
CA ILE A 54 2.98 -2.27 5.25
C ILE A 54 2.52 -3.73 5.07
N ILE A 55 3.07 -4.49 4.12
CA ILE A 55 2.68 -5.89 3.93
C ILE A 55 3.07 -6.81 5.10
N ARG A 56 4.08 -6.43 5.89
CA ARG A 56 4.51 -7.19 7.08
C ARG A 56 3.78 -6.77 8.35
N THR A 57 3.15 -5.61 8.35
CA THR A 57 2.36 -5.12 9.48
C THR A 57 0.97 -5.77 9.47
N LYS A 58 0.64 -6.50 10.54
CA LYS A 58 -0.69 -7.11 10.72
C LYS A 58 -1.79 -6.04 10.72
N GLY A 59 -2.94 -6.38 10.15
CA GLY A 59 -4.11 -5.49 10.10
C GLY A 59 -4.10 -4.45 8.98
N THR A 60 -3.04 -4.37 8.16
CA THR A 60 -3.03 -3.46 7.01
C THR A 60 -3.84 -3.97 5.82
N GLY A 61 -4.07 -5.29 5.73
CA GLY A 61 -4.81 -5.93 4.64
C GLY A 61 -4.15 -5.81 3.26
N VAL A 62 -2.89 -5.37 3.18
CA VAL A 62 -2.18 -5.25 1.90
C VAL A 62 -1.44 -6.54 1.59
N ILE A 63 -1.60 -7.01 0.35
CA ILE A 63 -0.85 -8.14 -0.21
C ILE A 63 -0.08 -7.70 -1.45
N SER A 64 1.04 -8.35 -1.72
CA SER A 64 1.80 -8.18 -2.95
C SER A 64 1.53 -9.33 -3.91
N PHE A 65 1.33 -9.03 -5.19
CA PHE A 65 1.22 -10.03 -6.26
C PHE A 65 2.16 -9.68 -7.41
N LYS A 66 2.98 -10.65 -7.84
CA LYS A 66 3.96 -10.45 -8.92
C LYS A 66 3.77 -11.54 -9.98
N PRO A 67 3.02 -11.27 -11.06
CA PRO A 67 2.99 -12.15 -12.23
C PRO A 67 4.37 -12.27 -12.87
N THR A 68 4.66 -13.41 -13.49
CA THR A 68 5.88 -13.63 -14.27
C THR A 68 6.03 -12.54 -15.34
N GLY A 69 7.20 -11.89 -15.40
CA GLY A 69 7.48 -10.82 -16.35
C GLY A 69 6.83 -9.46 -16.05
N MET A 70 6.10 -9.32 -14.93
CA MET A 70 5.43 -8.07 -14.56
C MET A 70 6.00 -7.44 -13.28
N ARG A 71 5.71 -6.15 -13.10
CA ARG A 71 6.02 -5.41 -11.87
C ARG A 71 5.12 -5.90 -10.72
N THR A 72 5.63 -5.80 -9.49
CA THR A 72 4.86 -6.14 -8.29
C THR A 72 3.66 -5.21 -8.15
N MET A 73 2.46 -5.78 -8.06
CA MET A 73 1.22 -5.08 -7.75
C MET A 73 0.93 -5.13 -6.25
N TRP A 74 0.34 -4.06 -5.75
CA TRP A 74 -0.11 -3.93 -4.36
C TRP A 74 -1.63 -3.96 -4.33
N ILE A 75 -2.20 -4.88 -3.54
CA ILE A 75 -3.63 -5.12 -3.50
C ILE A 75 -4.09 -4.96 -2.06
N TYR A 76 -5.09 -4.11 -1.84
CA TYR A 76 -5.78 -4.06 -0.56
C TYR A 76 -6.95 -5.05 -0.53
N ASN A 77 -6.98 -5.85 0.54
CA ASN A 77 -8.05 -6.79 0.86
C ASN A 77 -8.55 -6.51 2.28
N GLU A 78 -9.80 -6.05 2.39
CA GLU A 78 -10.43 -5.68 3.65
C GLU A 78 -10.62 -6.88 4.59
N LYS A 79 -10.89 -8.08 4.06
CA LYS A 79 -11.03 -9.29 4.90
C LYS A 79 -9.73 -9.59 5.64
N ASN A 80 -8.60 -9.45 4.97
CA ASN A 80 -7.28 -9.63 5.58
C ASN A 80 -6.95 -8.54 6.62
N ALA A 81 -7.56 -7.36 6.51
CA ALA A 81 -7.44 -6.33 7.53
C ALA A 81 -8.28 -6.67 8.78
N GLN A 82 -9.44 -7.32 8.59
CA GLN A 82 -10.37 -7.69 9.66
C GLN A 82 -9.93 -8.96 10.42
N GLU A 83 -9.39 -9.98 9.73
CA GLU A 83 -8.90 -11.22 10.35
C GLU A 83 -7.74 -11.02 11.33
N ALA A 84 -6.95 -9.95 11.17
CA ALA A 84 -5.90 -9.59 12.13
C ALA A 84 -6.43 -8.91 13.42
N ASN A 85 -7.73 -8.59 13.46
CA ASN A 85 -8.41 -7.99 14.62
C ASN A 85 -9.27 -9.01 15.38
N GLN A 86 -9.23 -10.29 15.00
CA GLN A 86 -9.78 -11.43 15.77
C GLN A 86 -8.64 -12.15 16.50
#